data_AF-I4EJU8-F1
#
_entry.id   AF-I4EJU8-F1
#
_cell.length_a   1.000
_cell.length_b   1.000
_cell.length_c   1.000
_cell.angle_alpha   90.00
_cell.angle_beta   90.00
_cell.angle_gamma   90.00
#
_symmetry.space_group_name_H-M   'P 1'
#
loop_
_entity.id
_entity.type
_entity.pdbx_description
1 polymer ?
#
loop_
_entity_poly.entity_id
_entity_poly.type
_entity_poly.pdbx_seq_one_letter_code
_entity_poly.pdbx_strand_id
1 'polypeptide(L)'
;MRLSYRQRENTLRLTLDHQEGPVQTETVLPGLIDVGEGGRLVGVEVRAGDEVDLRRILESWLTDPVASEFVAAGEDAVYITLSTADEAAPDEQLRTAEATFLAELDASGNLVALSIPRRGHGFEISYPSGNT
;
A
#
# COMPACT_ATOMS: atom_id res chain seq x y z
N MET A 1 4.69 3.23 9.77
CA MET A 1 3.88 2.19 9.08
C MET A 1 4.64 0.87 9.10
N ARG A 2 3.91 -0.26 9.13
CA ARG A 2 4.48 -1.61 9.17
C ARG A 2 4.02 -2.46 7.99
N LEU A 3 4.97 -3.03 7.28
CA LEU A 3 4.74 -4.02 6.23
C LEU A 3 5.04 -5.42 6.76
N SER A 4 4.09 -6.35 6.63
CA SER A 4 4.20 -7.72 7.14
C SER A 4 3.87 -8.75 6.06
N TYR A 5 4.59 -9.86 6.01
CA TYR A 5 4.34 -10.91 5.02
C TYR A 5 3.30 -11.93 5.51
N ARG A 6 2.22 -12.08 4.75
CA ARG A 6 1.17 -13.08 4.96
C ARG A 6 1.44 -14.30 4.07
N GLN A 7 2.12 -15.30 4.64
CA GLN A 7 2.63 -16.46 3.89
C GLN A 7 1.54 -17.27 3.17
N ARG A 8 0.38 -17.46 3.82
CA ARG A 8 -0.70 -18.30 3.29
C ARG A 8 -1.37 -17.64 2.08
N GLU A 9 -1.51 -16.33 2.13
CA GLU A 9 -2.15 -15.51 1.10
C GLU A 9 -1.13 -15.05 0.03
N ASN A 10 0.18 -15.18 0.30
CA ASN A 10 1.26 -14.64 -0.50
C ASN A 10 1.13 -13.13 -0.78
N THR A 11 0.71 -12.37 0.24
CA THR A 11 0.51 -10.92 0.20
C THR A 11 1.38 -10.21 1.23
N LEU A 12 1.65 -8.93 0.98
CA LEU A 12 2.24 -8.02 1.97
C LEU A 12 1.11 -7.19 2.56
N ARG A 13 0.96 -7.22 3.87
CA ARG A 13 -0.07 -6.48 4.59
C ARG A 13 0.56 -5.26 5.24
N LEU A 14 0.18 -4.08 4.76
CA LEU A 14 0.59 -2.78 5.26
C LEU A 14 -0.43 -2.29 6.29
N THR A 15 0.06 -1.85 7.45
CA THR A 15 -0.75 -1.23 8.51
C THR A 15 -0.08 0.01 9.08
N LEU A 16 -0.83 0.82 9.81
CA LEU A 16 -0.22 1.75 10.77
C LEU A 16 0.35 0.95 11.96
N ASP A 17 1.38 1.49 12.63
CA ASP A 17 2.06 0.81 13.75
C ASP A 17 1.18 0.74 15.00
N HIS A 18 0.32 1.75 15.18
CA HIS A 18 -0.52 1.92 16.36
C HIS A 18 -1.99 1.58 16.13
N GLN A 19 -2.36 1.18 14.91
CA GLN A 19 -3.73 0.83 14.55
C GLN A 19 -3.89 -0.69 14.54
N GLU A 20 -4.37 -1.22 15.67
CA GLU A 20 -4.86 -2.59 15.78
C GLU A 20 -6.37 -2.53 16.04
N GLY A 21 -7.16 -3.04 15.11
CA GLY A 21 -8.61 -3.02 15.20
C GLY A 21 -9.22 -4.24 14.51
N PRO A 22 -10.42 -4.68 14.93
CA PRO A 22 -11.11 -5.76 14.25
C PRO A 22 -11.48 -5.31 12.83
N VAL A 23 -11.09 -6.11 11.85
CA VAL A 23 -11.55 -5.96 10.46
C VAL A 23 -13.04 -6.28 10.42
N GLN A 24 -13.83 -5.39 9.82
CA GLN A 24 -15.28 -5.57 9.67
C GLN A 24 -15.68 -5.86 8.24
N THR A 25 -15.09 -5.13 7.30
CA THR A 25 -15.41 -5.23 5.88
C THR A 25 -14.14 -5.23 5.06
N GLU A 26 -14.15 -5.92 3.93
CA GLU A 26 -13.08 -5.89 2.94
C GLU A 26 -13.62 -5.30 1.64
N THR A 27 -12.82 -4.48 0.97
CA THR A 27 -13.14 -3.96 -0.36
C THR A 27 -11.93 -4.10 -1.28
N VAL A 28 -12.21 -4.32 -2.56
CA VAL A 28 -11.19 -4.52 -3.58
C VAL A 28 -10.95 -3.20 -4.29
N LEU A 29 -9.70 -2.76 -4.32
CA LEU A 29 -9.29 -1.49 -4.93
C LEU A 29 -8.30 -1.75 -6.07
N PRO A 30 -8.52 -1.17 -7.26
CA PRO A 30 -7.55 -1.22 -8.34
C PRO A 30 -6.39 -0.25 -8.07
N GLY A 31 -5.28 -0.45 -8.76
CA GLY A 31 -4.22 0.55 -8.81
C GLY A 31 -2.92 0.01 -9.34
N LEU A 32 -1.82 0.65 -8.97
CA LEU A 32 -0.49 0.35 -9.49
C LEU A 32 0.48 -0.03 -8.38
N ILE A 33 1.44 -0.89 -8.72
CA ILE A 33 2.60 -1.17 -7.90
C ILE A 33 3.84 -0.71 -8.66
N ASP A 34 4.67 0.05 -7.95
CA ASP A 34 6.02 0.40 -8.40
C ASP A 34 7.03 -0.56 -7.78
N VAL A 35 7.72 -1.29 -8.65
CA VAL A 35 8.74 -2.26 -8.28
C VAL A 35 10.09 -1.79 -8.82
N GLY A 36 11.04 -1.65 -7.92
CA GLY A 36 12.43 -1.34 -8.22
C GLY A 36 13.22 -2.57 -8.69
N GLU A 37 14.52 -2.40 -8.84
CA GLU A 37 15.41 -3.49 -9.24
C GLU A 37 15.42 -4.60 -8.19
N GLY A 38 15.66 -5.84 -8.64
CA GLY A 38 15.67 -7.01 -7.75
C GLY A 38 14.30 -7.39 -7.16
N GLY A 39 13.21 -6.72 -7.54
CA GLY A 39 11.87 -7.00 -7.01
C GLY A 39 11.59 -6.31 -5.67
N ARG A 40 12.18 -5.14 -5.44
CA ARG A 40 11.90 -4.31 -4.26
C ARG A 40 10.59 -3.54 -4.44
N LEU A 41 9.72 -3.56 -3.44
CA LEU A 41 8.50 -2.76 -3.44
C LEU A 41 8.83 -1.30 -3.10
N VAL A 42 8.58 -0.38 -4.03
CA VAL A 42 8.89 1.05 -3.86
C VAL A 42 7.70 1.83 -3.35
N GLY A 43 6.53 1.57 -3.93
CA GLY A 43 5.29 2.19 -3.51
C GLY A 43 4.10 1.61 -4.25
N VAL A 44 2.92 2.07 -3.86
CA VAL A 44 1.65 1.66 -4.46
C VAL A 44 0.76 2.87 -4.69
N GLU A 45 0.13 2.93 -5.85
CA GLU A 45 -0.96 3.85 -6.12
C GLU A 45 -2.27 3.08 -5.96
N VAL A 46 -3.14 3.52 -5.06
CA VAL A 46 -4.50 3.00 -4.92
C VAL A 46 -5.45 3.98 -5.60
N ARG A 47 -6.30 3.48 -6.50
CA ARG A 47 -7.26 4.30 -7.24
C ARG A 47 -8.66 4.15 -6.68
N ALA A 48 -9.41 5.24 -6.69
CA ALA A 48 -10.80 5.24 -6.31
C ALA A 48 -11.60 4.42 -7.34
N GLY A 49 -12.46 3.53 -6.87
CA GLY A 49 -13.55 3.02 -7.68
C GLY A 49 -14.71 4.01 -7.69
N ASP A 50 -15.68 3.82 -8.57
CA ASP A 50 -16.83 4.73 -8.77
C ASP A 50 -17.64 5.02 -7.49
N GLU A 51 -17.56 4.15 -6.48
CA GLU A 51 -18.32 4.25 -5.21
C GLU A 51 -17.42 4.46 -3.98
N VAL A 52 -16.11 4.68 -4.17
CA VAL A 52 -15.11 4.68 -3.09
C VAL A 52 -14.51 6.06 -2.89
N ASP A 53 -14.79 6.68 -1.73
CA ASP A 53 -14.08 7.87 -1.27
C ASP A 53 -12.77 7.47 -0.58
N LEU A 54 -11.66 7.49 -1.34
CA LEU A 54 -10.34 7.13 -0.82
C LEU A 54 -9.86 8.06 0.28
N ARG A 55 -10.17 9.37 0.21
CA ARG A 55 -9.72 10.33 1.23
C ARG A 55 -10.36 10.03 2.56
N ARG A 56 -11.65 9.66 2.54
CA ARG A 56 -12.35 9.20 3.74
C ARG A 56 -11.78 7.88 4.27
N ILE A 57 -11.57 6.89 3.41
CA ILE A 57 -11.02 5.59 3.84
C ILE A 57 -9.63 5.75 4.48
N LEU A 58 -8.80 6.60 3.91
CA LEU A 58 -7.42 6.84 4.38
C LEU A 58 -7.30 7.98 5.39
N GLU A 59 -8.41 8.50 5.94
CA GLU A 59 -8.38 9.64 6.86
C GLU A 59 -7.45 9.39 8.06
N SER A 60 -7.49 8.19 8.65
CA SER A 60 -6.60 7.86 9.77
C SER A 60 -5.12 7.81 9.40
N TRP A 61 -4.78 7.55 8.14
CA TRP A 61 -3.40 7.52 7.65
C TRP A 61 -2.93 8.92 7.28
N LEU A 62 -3.82 9.74 6.71
CA LEU A 62 -3.55 11.13 6.32
C LEU A 62 -3.43 12.07 7.52
N THR A 63 -4.07 11.73 8.64
CA THR A 63 -4.02 12.52 9.88
C THR A 63 -2.99 11.99 10.88
N ASP A 64 -2.41 10.82 10.65
CA ASP A 64 -1.33 10.28 11.47
C ASP A 64 -0.03 11.08 11.24
N PRO A 65 0.62 11.59 12.29
CA PRO A 65 1.80 12.46 12.17
C PRO A 65 3.01 11.82 11.47
N VAL A 66 3.11 10.48 11.46
CA VAL A 66 4.23 9.75 10.87
C VAL A 66 3.84 9.21 9.50
N ALA A 67 2.68 8.57 9.39
CA ALA A 67 2.25 7.94 8.15
C ALA A 67 1.94 8.95 7.05
N SER A 68 1.42 10.13 7.41
CA SER A 68 1.10 11.18 6.43
C SER A 68 2.32 11.66 5.62
N GLU A 69 3.55 11.51 6.12
CA GLU A 69 4.77 11.82 5.36
C GLU A 69 5.00 10.88 4.17
N PHE A 70 4.38 9.70 4.18
CA PHE A 70 4.52 8.67 3.17
C PHE A 70 3.26 8.49 2.30
N VAL A 71 2.19 9.25 2.57
CA VAL A 71 0.90 9.12 1.90
C VAL A 71 0.56 10.42 1.19
N ALA A 72 0.53 10.38 -0.14
CA ALA A 72 0.16 11.50 -0.98
C ALA A 72 -1.24 11.29 -1.59
N ALA A 73 -2.24 12.04 -1.12
CA ALA A 73 -3.60 11.95 -1.63
C ALA A 73 -3.86 12.95 -2.76
N GLY A 74 -4.22 12.41 -3.93
CA GLY A 74 -4.78 13.14 -5.07
C GLY A 74 -6.30 13.31 -4.98
N GLU A 75 -6.93 13.57 -6.12
CA GLU A 75 -8.39 13.62 -6.27
C GLU A 75 -8.95 12.19 -6.36
N ASP A 76 -8.43 11.38 -7.30
CA ASP A 76 -8.95 10.04 -7.59
C ASP A 76 -7.99 8.89 -7.19
N ALA A 77 -6.85 9.21 -6.60
CA ALA A 77 -5.84 8.23 -6.23
C ALA A 77 -5.08 8.65 -4.99
N VAL A 78 -4.51 7.66 -4.29
CA VAL A 78 -3.57 7.87 -3.20
C VAL A 78 -2.31 7.06 -3.47
N TYR A 79 -1.17 7.72 -3.42
CA TYR A 79 0.14 7.07 -3.51
C TYR A 79 0.71 6.86 -2.11
N ILE A 80 1.18 5.64 -1.82
CA ILE A 80 1.82 5.25 -0.57
C ILE A 80 3.26 4.84 -0.87
N THR A 81 4.21 5.61 -0.35
CA THR A 81 5.65 5.35 -0.45
C THR A 81 6.06 4.29 0.58
N LEU A 82 6.76 3.25 0.14
CA LEU A 82 7.17 2.11 0.98
C LEU A 82 8.68 1.91 1.07
N SER A 83 9.44 2.49 0.14
CA SER A 83 10.90 2.55 0.17
C SER A 83 11.34 3.96 -0.23
N THR A 84 12.31 4.53 0.48
CA THR A 84 12.77 5.91 0.22
C THR A 84 13.84 5.92 -0.86
N ALA A 85 14.04 7.09 -1.48
CA ALA A 85 15.06 7.29 -2.52
C ALA A 85 16.49 7.02 -2.01
N ASP A 86 16.76 7.15 -0.71
CA ASP A 86 18.07 6.83 -0.12
C ASP A 86 18.40 5.33 -0.19
N GLU A 87 17.38 4.48 -0.30
CA GLU A 87 17.54 3.05 -0.53
C GLU A 87 17.64 2.71 -2.02
N ALA A 88 17.30 3.65 -2.91
CA ALA A 88 17.32 3.47 -4.35
C ALA A 88 18.69 3.78 -4.95
N ALA A 89 19.09 2.98 -5.94
CA ALA A 89 20.27 3.33 -6.73
C ALA A 89 19.98 4.59 -7.58
N PRO A 90 20.96 5.48 -7.79
CA PRO A 90 20.75 6.74 -8.52
C PRO A 90 20.16 6.60 -9.93
N ASP A 91 20.33 5.43 -10.56
CA ASP A 91 19.83 5.10 -11.91
C ASP A 91 18.80 3.95 -11.90
N GLU A 92 18.18 3.67 -10.75
CA GLU A 92 17.27 2.54 -10.63
C GLU A 92 16.04 2.69 -11.52
N GLN A 93 15.81 1.69 -12.37
CA GLN A 93 14.63 1.66 -13.22
C GLN A 93 13.43 1.12 -12.44
N LEU A 94 12.42 1.97 -12.29
CA LEU A 94 11.12 1.57 -11.77
C LEU A 94 10.30 0.87 -12.84
N ARG A 95 9.66 -0.23 -12.45
CA ARG A 95 8.64 -0.92 -13.23
C ARG A 95 7.29 -0.73 -12.55
N THR A 96 6.38 -0.11 -13.27
CA THR A 96 5.00 0.08 -12.84
C THR A 96 4.12 -0.99 -13.47
N ALA A 97 3.26 -1.62 -12.67
CA ALA A 97 2.31 -2.62 -13.15
C ALA A 97 0.97 -2.51 -12.43
N GLU A 98 -0.10 -2.86 -13.15
CA GLU A 98 -1.45 -2.91 -12.60
C GLU A 98 -1.57 -4.02 -11.54
N ALA A 99 -2.27 -3.71 -10.46
CA ALA A 99 -2.51 -4.61 -9.36
C ALA A 99 -3.91 -4.42 -8.76
N THR A 100 -4.28 -5.39 -7.94
CA THR A 100 -5.53 -5.37 -7.20
C THR A 100 -5.20 -5.51 -5.73
N PHE A 101 -5.65 -4.53 -4.95
CA PHE A 101 -5.44 -4.46 -3.51
C PHE A 101 -6.70 -4.88 -2.77
N LEU A 102 -6.51 -5.45 -1.59
CA LEU A 102 -7.59 -5.68 -0.65
C LEU A 102 -7.44 -4.69 0.51
N ALA A 103 -8.40 -3.78 0.63
CA ALA A 103 -8.50 -2.84 1.73
C ALA A 103 -9.38 -3.45 2.82
N GLU A 104 -8.80 -3.61 4.01
CA GLU A 104 -9.49 -4.03 5.21
C GLU A 104 -9.96 -2.78 5.96
N LEU A 105 -11.26 -2.68 6.24
CA LEU A 105 -11.90 -1.53 6.86
C LEU A 105 -12.43 -1.86 8.26
N ASP A 106 -12.37 -0.88 9.16
CA ASP A 106 -13.00 -0.94 10.48
C ASP A 106 -14.52 -0.65 10.41
N ALA A 107 -15.18 -0.65 11.58
CA ALA A 107 -16.62 -0.38 11.68
C ALA A 107 -17.02 1.04 11.23
N SER A 108 -16.08 1.97 11.19
CA SER A 108 -16.30 3.36 10.78
C SER A 108 -15.99 3.58 9.28
N GLY A 109 -15.47 2.56 8.61
CA GLY A 109 -15.05 2.62 7.21
C GLY A 109 -13.61 3.12 7.02
N ASN A 110 -12.79 3.20 8.07
CA ASN A 110 -11.40 3.61 7.96
C ASN A 110 -10.52 2.41 7.60
N LEU A 111 -9.47 2.64 6.83
CA LEU A 111 -8.48 1.64 6.47
C LEU A 111 -7.70 1.19 7.71
N VAL A 112 -7.78 -0.10 8.03
CA VAL A 112 -6.94 -0.76 9.04
C VAL A 112 -5.75 -1.48 8.40
N ALA A 113 -5.91 -1.99 7.18
CA ALA A 113 -4.81 -2.58 6.44
C ALA A 113 -5.02 -2.56 4.93
N LEU A 114 -3.91 -2.50 4.19
CA LEU A 114 -3.86 -2.71 2.75
C LEU A 114 -3.06 -3.96 2.44
N SER A 115 -3.69 -4.95 1.79
CA SER A 115 -2.99 -6.13 1.29
C SER A 115 -2.54 -5.92 -0.15
N ILE A 116 -1.23 -6.08 -0.35
CA ILE A 116 -0.50 -5.87 -1.61
C ILE A 116 -0.09 -7.24 -2.15
N PRO A 117 -0.52 -7.62 -3.37
CA PRO A 117 -0.11 -8.90 -3.96
C PRO A 117 1.40 -8.91 -4.23
N ARG A 118 2.07 -10.04 -3.97
CA ARG A 118 3.50 -10.18 -4.28
C ARG A 118 3.81 -10.46 -5.73
N ARG A 119 2.83 -10.94 -6.49
CA ARG A 119 2.99 -11.36 -7.88
C ARG A 119 1.77 -10.95 -8.66
N GLY A 120 1.98 -10.53 -9.89
CA GLY A 120 0.92 -10.23 -10.84
C GLY A 120 1.49 -10.10 -12.24
N HIS A 121 0.65 -9.69 -13.18
CA HIS A 121 1.09 -9.53 -14.55
C HIS A 121 2.04 -8.33 -14.65
N GLY A 122 3.32 -8.60 -14.94
CA GLY A 122 4.34 -7.57 -15.12
C GLY A 122 5.19 -7.24 -13.90
N PHE A 123 4.98 -7.92 -12.75
CA PHE A 123 5.79 -7.69 -11.55
C PHE A 123 5.92 -8.93 -10.63
N GLU A 124 7.02 -8.98 -9.89
CA GLU A 124 7.23 -9.89 -8.75
C GLU A 124 8.02 -9.16 -7.66
N ILE A 125 7.52 -9.21 -6.42
CA ILE A 125 8.14 -8.62 -5.24
C ILE A 125 8.95 -9.71 -4.51
N SER A 126 10.27 -9.58 -4.53
CA SER A 126 11.24 -10.52 -3.96
C SER A 126 11.72 -10.08 -2.58
N TYR A 127 11.82 -8.77 -2.34
CA TYR A 127 12.26 -8.20 -1.07
C TYR A 127 11.10 -7.44 -0.41
N PRO A 128 10.44 -8.02 0.60
CA PRO A 128 9.60 -7.23 1.47
C PRO A 128 10.54 -6.51 2.44
N SER A 129 11.15 -5.40 2.02
CA SER A 129 11.81 -4.51 2.98
C SER A 129 10.71 -3.93 3.87
N GLY A 130 10.53 -4.54 5.04
CA GLY A 130 9.88 -3.90 6.16
C GLY A 130 10.86 -2.89 6.72
N ASN A 131 10.41 -1.66 6.96
CA ASN A 131 11.14 -0.64 7.71
C ASN A 131 11.87 -1.28 8.89
N THR A 132 13.20 -1.25 8.88
CA THR A 132 14.06 -1.53 10.05
C THR A 132 14.61 -0.23 10.59
#